data_AF-A0A7C2STQ6-F1
#
_entry.id   AF-A0A7C2STQ6-F1
#
_cell.length_a   1.000
_cell.length_b   1.000
_cell.length_c   1.000
_cell.angle_alpha   90.00
_cell.angle_beta   90.00
_cell.angle_gamma   90.00
#
_symmetry.space_group_name_H-M   'P 1'
#
loop_
_entity.id
_entity.type
_entity.pdbx_description
1 polymer ?
#
loop_
_entity_poly.entity_id
_entity_poly.type
_entity_poly.pdbx_seq_one_letter_code
_entity_poly.pdbx_strand_id
1 'polypeptide(L)'
;MGQLLALGEFAPTYITISGFFSVFAISASILVLNDYFDVETDKINAPHRPIPANLVSPLEALQLSIILLIIGFILSYSPYAKMLLP
;
A
#
# COMPACT_ATOMS: atom_id res chain seq x y z
N MET A 1 -10.48 -10.38 -6.96
CA MET A 1 -11.94 -10.54 -7.11
C MET A 1 -12.54 -9.48 -8.03
N GLY A 2 -12.33 -8.17 -7.80
CA GLY A 2 -12.86 -7.12 -8.69
C GLY A 2 -12.53 -7.30 -10.19
N GLN A 3 -11.27 -7.63 -10.52
CA GLN A 3 -10.84 -7.93 -11.89
C GLN A 3 -11.64 -9.07 -12.55
N LEU A 4 -11.82 -10.19 -11.83
CA LEU A 4 -12.56 -11.36 -12.34
C LEU A 4 -14.04 -11.03 -12.56
N LEU A 5 -14.64 -10.25 -11.66
CA LEU A 5 -16.03 -9.81 -11.80
C LEU A 5 -16.22 -8.83 -12.96
N ALA A 6 -15.23 -7.95 -13.20
CA ALA A 6 -15.29 -6.96 -14.27
C ALA A 6 -15.05 -7.57 -15.66
N LEU A 7 -14.12 -8.53 -15.77
CA LEU A 7 -13.72 -9.12 -17.05
C LEU A 7 -14.43 -10.46 -17.34
N GLY A 8 -14.97 -11.15 -16.33
CA GLY A 8 -15.48 -12.51 -16.46
C GLY A 8 -14.39 -13.59 -16.58
N GLU A 9 -13.13 -13.18 -16.65
CA GLU A 9 -11.97 -14.04 -16.80
C GLU A 9 -10.75 -13.52 -16.02
N PHE A 10 -9.71 -14.35 -15.93
CA PHE A 10 -8.43 -13.90 -15.37
C PHE A 10 -7.70 -13.05 -16.41
N ALA A 11 -7.30 -11.84 -16.03
CA ALA A 11 -6.38 -11.05 -16.83
C ALA A 11 -5.02 -11.76 -16.94
N PRO A 12 -4.23 -11.43 -17.97
CA PRO A 12 -2.87 -11.93 -18.11
C PRO A 12 -2.09 -11.92 -16.79
N THR A 13 -1.28 -12.95 -16.57
CA THR A 13 -0.59 -13.20 -15.28
C THR A 13 0.16 -11.97 -14.78
N TYR A 14 0.81 -11.21 -15.67
CA TYR A 14 1.52 -9.99 -15.30
C TYR A 14 0.60 -8.86 -14.78
N ILE A 15 -0.61 -8.70 -15.35
CA ILE A 15 -1.59 -7.73 -14.86
C ILE A 15 -2.09 -8.16 -13.48
N THR A 16 -2.41 -9.44 -13.33
CA THR A 16 -2.91 -9.99 -12.07
C THR A 16 -1.88 -9.83 -10.94
N ILE A 17 -0.61 -10.14 -11.18
CA ILE A 17 0.47 -10.00 -10.20
C ILE A 17 0.72 -8.52 -9.87
N SER A 18 0.87 -7.66 -10.88
CA SER A 18 1.10 -6.23 -10.64
C SER A 18 -0.08 -5.57 -9.92
N GLY A 19 -1.31 -5.93 -10.26
CA GLY A 19 -2.53 -5.45 -9.60
C GLY A 19 -2.61 -5.90 -8.14
N PHE A 20 -2.26 -7.15 -7.85
CA PHE A 20 -2.19 -7.64 -6.47
C PHE A 20 -1.20 -6.83 -5.62
N PHE A 21 0.04 -6.69 -6.09
CA PHE A 21 1.06 -5.97 -5.34
C PHE A 21 0.80 -4.46 -5.27
N SER A 22 0.16 -3.88 -6.28
CA SER A 22 -0.31 -2.49 -6.26
C SER A 22 -1.30 -2.27 -5.11
N VAL A 23 -2.37 -3.06 -5.05
CA VAL A 23 -3.37 -2.97 -3.98
C VAL A 23 -2.74 -3.25 -2.63
N PHE A 24 -1.89 -4.28 -2.52
CA PHE A 24 -1.16 -4.59 -1.29
C PHE A 24 -0.34 -3.39 -0.79
N ALA A 25 0.46 -2.76 -1.66
CA ALA A 25 1.31 -1.63 -1.29
C ALA A 25 0.49 -0.40 -0.89
N ILE A 26 -0.58 -0.08 -1.62
CA ILE A 26 -1.48 1.04 -1.29
C ILE A 26 -2.20 0.78 0.04
N SER A 27 -2.71 -0.44 0.27
CA SER A 27 -3.33 -0.79 1.54
C SER A 27 -2.33 -0.72 2.70
N ALA A 28 -1.10 -1.21 2.52
CA ALA A 28 -0.06 -1.10 3.53
C ALA A 28 0.31 0.36 3.82
N SER A 29 0.41 1.21 2.79
CA SER A 29 0.62 2.65 2.93
C SER A 29 -0.44 3.31 3.82
N ILE A 30 -1.72 2.98 3.59
CA ILE A 30 -2.85 3.53 4.37
C ILE A 30 -2.81 3.01 5.81
N LEU A 31 -2.49 1.73 6.03
CA LEU A 31 -2.39 1.16 7.38
C LEU A 31 -1.28 1.84 8.20
N VAL A 32 -0.10 2.03 7.61
CA VAL A 32 1.01 2.76 8.26
C VAL A 32 0.66 4.23 8.50
N LEU A 33 -0.07 4.85 7.56
CA LEU A 33 -0.50 6.24 7.70
C LEU A 33 -1.53 6.41 8.82
N ASN A 34 -2.41 5.43 9.02
CA ASN A 34 -3.33 5.42 10.17
C ASN A 34 -2.55 5.38 11.48
N ASP A 35 -1.56 4.48 11.60
CA ASP A 35 -0.71 4.43 12.80
C ASP A 35 0.02 5.76 13.05
N TYR A 36 0.43 6.48 11.99
CA TYR A 36 1.03 7.81 12.10
C TYR A 36 0.07 8.87 12.68
N PHE A 37 -1.20 8.86 12.26
CA PHE A 37 -2.19 9.83 12.76
C PHE A 37 -2.72 9.47 14.14
N ASP A 38 -2.77 8.18 14.48
CA ASP A 38 -3.38 7.69 15.72
C ASP A 38 -2.43 7.68 16.93
N VAL A 39 -1.20 8.23 16.80
CA VAL A 39 -0.16 8.19 17.85
C VAL A 39 -0.66 8.58 19.24
N GLU A 40 -1.39 9.69 19.37
CA GLU A 40 -1.88 10.15 20.69
C GLU A 40 -2.95 9.22 21.27
N THR A 41 -3.80 8.66 20.41
CA THR A 41 -4.83 7.69 20.81
C THR A 41 -4.21 6.35 21.19
N ASP A 42 -3.23 5.89 20.42
CA ASP A 42 -2.54 4.63 20.61
C ASP A 42 -1.61 4.65 21.83
N LYS A 43 -1.06 5.81 22.23
CA LYS A 43 -0.36 5.95 23.53
C LYS A 43 -1.22 5.53 24.72
N ILE A 44 -2.55 5.73 24.63
CA ILE A 44 -3.50 5.36 25.69
C ILE A 44 -4.00 3.92 25.48
N ASN A 45 -4.41 3.58 24.26
CA ASN A 45 -5.14 2.32 24.00
C ASN A 45 -4.23 1.14 23.63
N ALA A 46 -3.08 1.40 23.01
CA ALA A 46 -2.18 0.38 22.49
C ALA A 46 -0.70 0.82 22.58
N PRO A 47 -0.17 1.08 23.80
CA PRO A 47 1.16 1.66 23.99
C PRO A 47 2.31 0.77 23.50
N HIS A 48 2.04 -0.50 23.20
CA HIS A 48 2.99 -1.47 22.64
C HIS A 48 3.15 -1.35 21.12
N ARG A 49 2.32 -0.55 20.44
CA ARG A 49 2.45 -0.31 19.00
C ARG A 49 3.78 0.38 18.67
N PRO A 50 4.33 0.20 17.46
CA PRO A 50 5.69 0.64 17.13
C PRO A 50 5.96 2.13 17.38
N ILE A 51 5.02 3.02 17.01
CA ILE A 51 5.22 4.47 17.14
C ILE A 51 5.12 4.94 18.60
N PRO A 52 4.04 4.62 19.36
CA PRO A 52 3.98 4.93 20.79
C PRO A 52 5.12 4.33 21.63
N ALA A 53 5.58 3.13 21.28
CA ALA A 53 6.69 2.45 21.96
C ALA A 53 8.07 3.01 21.59
N ASN A 54 8.15 4.02 20.71
CA ASN A 54 9.40 4.58 20.17
C ASN A 54 10.29 3.56 19.45
N LEU A 55 9.72 2.46 18.94
CA LEU A 55 10.44 1.48 18.10
C LEU A 55 10.59 1.99 16.66
N VAL A 56 9.66 2.85 16.23
CA VAL A 56 9.64 3.53 14.93
C VAL A 56 9.24 4.97 15.19
N SER A 57 9.96 5.93 14.62
CA SER A 57 9.58 7.34 14.71
C SER A 57 8.39 7.67 13.80
N PRO A 58 7.58 8.69 14.12
CA PRO A 58 6.50 9.14 13.23
C PRO A 58 7.01 9.50 11.83
N LEU A 59 8.22 10.07 11.73
CA LEU A 59 8.80 10.43 10.43
C LEU A 59 9.14 9.20 9.58
N GLU A 60 9.71 8.15 10.18
CA GLU A 60 9.98 6.88 9.48
C GLU A 60 8.69 6.22 8.99
N ALA A 61 7.63 6.22 9.82
CA ALA A 61 6.32 5.71 9.42
C ALA A 61 5.73 6.50 8.24
N LEU A 62 5.80 7.83 8.28
CA LEU A 62 5.34 8.68 7.19
C LEU A 62 6.13 8.43 5.89
N GLN A 63 7.45 8.33 5.99
CA GLN A 63 8.32 8.01 4.85
C GLN A 63 7.97 6.65 4.25
N LEU A 64 7.80 5.62 5.09
CA LEU A 64 7.39 4.29 4.66
C LEU A 64 6.03 4.32 3.95
N SER A 65 5.05 5.03 4.51
CA SER A 65 3.73 5.19 3.90
C SER A 65 3.82 5.83 2.51
N ILE A 66 4.60 6.90 2.34
CA ILE A 66 4.80 7.58 1.04
C ILE A 66 5.51 6.65 0.04
N ILE A 67 6.56 5.94 0.47
CA ILE A 67 7.29 4.99 -0.38
C ILE A 67 6.35 3.88 -0.88
N LEU A 68 5.56 3.29 0.03
CA LEU A 68 4.58 2.25 -0.32
C LEU A 68 3.51 2.77 -1.29
N LEU A 69 3.04 4.01 -1.12
CA LEU A 69 2.08 4.63 -2.02
C LEU A 69 2.65 4.80 -3.43
N ILE A 70 3.88 5.30 -3.54
CA ILE A 70 4.58 5.48 -4.82
C ILE A 70 4.78 4.12 -5.50
N ILE A 71 5.24 3.11 -4.76
CA ILE A 71 5.39 1.74 -5.27
C ILE A 71 4.05 1.21 -5.80
N GLY A 72 2.98 1.41 -5.03
CA GLY A 72 1.63 1.05 -5.44
C GLY A 72 1.21 1.69 -6.77
N PHE A 73 1.42 2.99 -6.92
CA PHE A 73 1.12 3.69 -8.18
C PHE A 73 2.00 3.23 -9.35
N ILE A 74 3.29 2.98 -9.14
CA ILE A 74 4.18 2.46 -10.18
C ILE A 74 3.70 1.08 -10.64
N LEU A 75 3.34 0.19 -9.72
CA LEU A 75 2.83 -1.15 -10.02
C LEU A 75 1.47 -1.10 -10.72
N SER A 76 0.61 -0.14 -10.33
CA SER A 76 -0.67 0.11 -11.00
C SER A 76 -0.48 0.55 -12.45
N TYR A 77 0.47 1.46 -12.70
CA TYR A 77 0.71 2.04 -14.02
C TYR A 77 1.50 1.13 -14.97
N SER A 78 2.44 0.32 -14.44
CA SER A 78 3.38 -0.48 -15.25
C SER A 78 2.72 -1.38 -16.31
N PRO A 79 1.60 -2.09 -16.04
CA PRO A 79 0.90 -2.87 -17.06
C PRO A 79 0.41 -2.04 -18.25
N TYR A 80 -0.03 -0.81 -18.02
CA TYR A 80 -0.51 0.11 -19.06
C TYR A 80 0.64 0.68 -19.88
N ALA A 81 1.76 1.02 -19.24
CA ALA A 81 2.96 1.50 -19.93
C ALA A 81 3.49 0.48 -20.95
N LYS A 82 3.45 -0.82 -20.62
CA LYS A 82 3.84 -1.89 -21.55
C LYS A 82 2.90 -2.03 -22.75
N MET A 83 1.64 -1.65 -22.61
CA MET A 83 0.65 -1.73 -23.69
C MET A 83 0.76 -0.57 -24.69
N LEU A 84 1.44 0.53 -24.28
CA LEU A 84 1.65 1.74 -25.08
C LEU A 84 3.01 1.78 -25.80
N LEU A 85 3.92 0.86 -25.46
CA LEU A 85 5.22 0.73 -26.11
C LEU A 85 5.10 -0.30 -27.26
N PRO A 86 5.56 0.05 -28.48
CA PRO A 86 5.44 -0.80 -29.67
C PRO A 86 6.27 -2.09 -29.59
#